data_AF-A0A970UQD2-F1
#
_entry.id   AF-A0A970UQD2-F1
#
_cell.length_a   1.000
_cell.length_b   1.000
_cell.length_c   1.000
_cell.angle_alpha   90.00
_cell.angle_beta   90.00
_cell.angle_gamma   90.00
#
_symmetry.space_group_name_H-M   'P 1'
#
loop_
_entity.id
_entity.type
_entity.pdbx_description
1 polymer ?
#
loop_
_entity_poly.entity_id
_entity_poly.type
_entity_poly.pdbx_seq_one_letter_code
_entity_poly.pdbx_strand_id
1 'polypeptide(L)' 'MAPSRTYRLTLLLILLTGLSSPVNGQESLPVEISGQMFLAYQSRQQNGLRSNDFSLKRGYLTIERQFNPVLGVRFTQDIT' A
#
# COMPACT_ATOMS: atom_id res chain seq x y z
N MET A 1 -30.74 1.94 -2.31
CA MET A 1 -30.09 0.80 -2.99
C MET A 1 -28.90 1.35 -3.76
N ALA A 2 -27.67 1.25 -3.22
CA ALA A 2 -26.50 1.90 -3.79
C ALA A 2 -25.38 0.87 -4.05
N PRO A 3 -25.10 0.52 -5.32
CA PRO A 3 -23.93 -0.26 -5.68
C PRO A 3 -22.92 0.66 -6.38
N SER A 4 -22.04 1.33 -5.65
CA SER A 4 -21.06 2.24 -6.28
C SER A 4 -19.62 2.13 -5.75
N ARG A 5 -19.35 1.30 -4.74
CA ARG A 5 -18.00 1.12 -4.18
C ARG A 5 -17.26 -0.11 -4.70
N THR A 6 -17.97 -1.14 -5.16
CA THR A 6 -17.37 -2.43 -5.55
C THR A 6 -16.59 -2.35 -6.86
N TYR A 7 -17.08 -1.55 -7.82
CA TYR A 7 -16.47 -1.44 -9.16
C TYR A 7 -15.04 -0.86 -9.16
N ARG A 8 -14.71 0.00 -8.20
CA ARG A 8 -13.36 0.58 -8.09
C ARG A 8 -12.32 -0.46 -7.67
N LEU A 9 -12.71 -1.41 -6.82
CA LEU A 9 -11.82 -2.47 -6.35
C LEU A 9 -11.65 -3.56 -7.41
N THR A 10 -12.71 -3.93 -8.13
CA THR A 10 -12.64 -4.92 -9.21
C THR A 10 -11.86 -4.41 -10.42
N LEU A 11 -11.96 -3.12 -10.78
CA LEU A 11 -11.15 -2.56 -11.86
C LEU A 11 -9.64 -2.56 -11.51
N LEU A 12 -9.31 -2.25 -10.26
CA LEU A 12 -7.93 -2.31 -9.74
C LEU A 12 -7.39 -3.75 -9.80
N LEU A 13 -8.19 -4.73 -9.36
CA LEU A 13 -7.80 -6.15 -9.37
C LEU A 13 -7.61 -6.69 -10.79
N ILE A 14 -8.46 -6.29 -11.74
CA ILE A 14 -8.34 -6.66 -13.16
C ILE A 14 -7.10 -5.99 -13.80
N LEU A 15 -6.74 -4.77 -13.41
CA LEU A 15 -5.51 -4.14 -13.88
C LEU A 15 -4.25 -4.84 -13.34
N LEU A 16 -4.31 -5.37 -12.12
CA LEU A 16 -3.22 -6.08 -11.45
C LEU A 16 -3.03 -7.51 -11.99
N THR A 17 -4.09 -8.18 -12.46
CA THR A 17 -4.03 -9.58 -12.93
C THR A 17 -4.19 -9.75 -14.44
N GLY A 18 -4.71 -8.75 -15.16
CA GLY A 18 -5.13 -8.87 -16.57
C GLY A 18 -4.03 -8.82 -17.63
N LEU A 19 -2.75 -8.66 -17.25
CA LEU A 19 -1.63 -8.54 -18.19
C LEU A 19 -0.62 -9.71 -18.13
N SER A 20 -1.01 -10.86 -17.59
CA SER A 20 -0.19 -12.08 -17.65
C SER A 20 -0.52 -12.91 -18.90
N SER A 21 -0.06 -12.46 -20.06
CA SER A 21 0.16 -13.37 -21.19
C SER A 21 1.49 -14.10 -20.97
N PRO A 22 1.56 -15.43 -21.03
CA PRO A 22 2.84 -16.13 -21.00
C PRO A 22 3.53 -15.93 -22.35
N VAL A 23 4.31 -14.85 -22.48
CA VAL A 23 5.25 -14.69 -23.58
C VAL A 23 6.55 -15.37 -23.15
N ASN A 24 6.91 -16.40 -23.91
CA ASN A 24 8.10 -17.23 -23.71
C ASN A 24 9.36 -16.39 -23.45
N GLY A 25 10.05 -16.66 -22.34
CA GLY A 25 11.47 -16.30 -22.15
C GLY A 25 11.82 -14.98 -21.46
N GLN A 26 10.90 -14.31 -20.76
CA GLN A 26 11.23 -13.10 -20.00
C GLN A 26 11.46 -13.41 -18.51
N GLU A 27 12.66 -13.08 -18.02
CA GLU A 27 12.91 -12.94 -16.58
C GLU A 27 11.85 -12.00 -16.01
N SER A 28 11.04 -12.50 -15.07
CA SER A 28 10.01 -11.69 -14.45
C SER A 28 10.68 -10.55 -13.70
N LEU A 29 10.46 -9.31 -14.14
CA LEU A 29 10.91 -8.13 -13.41
C LEU A 29 10.35 -8.19 -11.98
N PRO A 30 11.18 -7.88 -10.96
CA PRO A 30 10.78 -8.03 -9.57
C PRO A 30 9.62 -7.10 -9.22
N VAL A 31 8.73 -7.59 -8.37
CA VAL A 31 7.72 -6.75 -7.69
C VAL A 31 8.38 -6.23 -6.42
N GLU A 32 8.42 -4.90 -6.25
CA GLU A 32 8.97 -4.26 -5.06
C GLU A 32 7.81 -3.87 -4.12
N ILE A 33 7.97 -4.18 -2.84
CA ILE A 33 7.04 -3.79 -1.78
C ILE A 33 7.81 -2.93 -0.79
N SER A 34 7.35 -1.70 -0.59
CA SER A 34 7.96 -0.73 0.32
C SER A 34 6.90 0.00 1.13
N GLY A 35 7.31 0.68 2.20
CA GLY A 35 6.37 1.40 3.05
C GLY A 35 7.02 2.42 3.96
N GLN A 36 6.21 3.31 4.50
CA GLN A 36 6.63 4.34 5.45
C GLN A 36 5.63 4.40 6.61
N MET A 37 6.13 4.47 7.84
CA MET A 37 5.30 4.57 9.05
C MET A 37 5.72 5.78 9.86
N PHE A 38 4.73 6.56 10.29
CA PHE A 38 4.90 7.75 11.12
C PHE A 38 4.29 7.48 12.49
N LEU A 39 5.14 7.33 13.51
CA LEU A 39 4.72 7.07 14.88
C LEU A 39 4.61 8.37 15.69
N ALA A 40 3.62 8.44 16.57
CA ALA A 40 3.57 9.41 17.65
C ALA A 40 4.03 8.77 18.95
N TYR A 41 4.66 9.58 19.78
CA TYR A 41 4.81 9.32 21.20
C TYR A 41 4.12 10.44 21.97
N GLN A 42 3.31 10.08 22.97
CA GLN A 42 2.71 11.02 23.89
C GLN A 42 2.95 10.54 25.32
N SER A 43 3.52 11.42 26.15
CA SER A 43 3.60 11.24 27.60
C SER A 43 2.54 12.10 28.26
N ARG A 44 1.67 11.51 29.08
CA ARG A 44 0.68 12.24 29.86
C ARG A 44 0.90 11.97 31.34
N GLN A 45 0.91 13.02 32.15
CA GLN A 45 0.89 12.89 33.60
C GLN A 45 -0.44 13.40 34.13
N GLN A 46 -1.19 12.55 34.82
CA GLN A 46 -2.48 12.90 35.40
C GLN A 46 -2.60 12.23 36.78
N ASN A 47 -2.91 13.00 37.82
CA ASN A 47 -3.04 12.53 39.21
C ASN A 47 -1.81 11.72 39.73
N GLY A 48 -0.59 12.13 39.36
CA GLY A 48 0.64 11.44 39.77
C GLY A 48 0.95 10.16 39.00
N LEU A 49 0.05 9.71 38.11
CA LEU A 49 0.29 8.58 37.22
C LEU A 49 0.84 9.08 35.88
N ARG A 50 1.89 8.41 35.39
CA ARG A 50 2.49 8.68 34.08
C ARG A 50 2.04 7.61 33.08
N SER A 51 1.32 8.04 32.04
CA SER A 51 1.03 7.23 30.85
C SER A 51 2.03 7.55 29.74
N ASN A 52 2.44 6.51 29.02
CA ASN A 52 3.29 6.60 27.85
C ASN A 52 2.57 5.87 26.71
N ASP A 53 2.11 6.63 25.72
CA ASP A 53 1.30 6.11 24.63
C ASP A 53 2.07 6.25 23.31
N PHE A 54 2.15 5.15 22.56
CA PHE A 54 2.65 5.13 21.18
C PHE A 54 1.46 4.92 20.24
N SER A 55 1.36 5.73 19.19
CA SER A 55 0.28 5.58 18.20
C SER A 55 0.82 5.70 16.78
N LEU A 56 0.17 5.03 15.84
CA LEU A 56 0.45 5.21 14.41
C LEU A 56 -0.30 6.46 13.93
N LYS A 57 0.42 7.49 13.49
CA LYS A 57 -0.17 8.70 12.90
C LYS A 57 -0.57 8.49 11.45
N ARG A 58 0.34 7.87 10.68
CA ARG A 58 0.16 7.56 9.27
C ARG A 58 0.97 6.33 8.90
N GLY A 59 0.43 5.52 8.00
CA GLY A 59 1.16 4.45 7.33
C GLY A 59 0.91 4.51 5.83
N TYR A 60 1.96 4.23 5.05
CA TYR A 60 1.85 4.06 3.60
C TYR A 60 2.44 2.72 3.19
N LEU A 61 1.71 1.99 2.35
CA LEU A 61 2.19 0.82 1.66
C LEU A 61 2.29 1.13 0.17
N THR A 62 3.42 0.82 -0.43
CA THR A 62 3.67 0.98 -1.86
C THR A 62 4.01 -0.37 -2.48
N ILE A 63 3.35 -0.68 -3.58
CA ILE A 63 3.66 -1.82 -4.44
C ILE A 63 4.07 -1.26 -5.80
N GLU A 64 5.25 -1.63 -6.27
CA GLU A 64 5.77 -1.24 -7.56
C GLU A 64 6.05 -2.47 -8.43
N ARG A 65 5.67 -2.37 -9.71
CA ARG A 65 5.98 -3.39 -10.70
C ARG A 65 6.45 -2.72 -11.98
N GLN A 66 7.65 -3.07 -12.41
CA GLN A 66 8.13 -2.71 -13.73
C GLN A 66 7.71 -3.77 -14.75
N PHE A 67 7.25 -3.34 -15.92
CA PHE A 67 6.93 -4.23 -17.05
C PHE A 67 8.03 -4.22 -18.10
N ASN A 68 8.72 -3.08 -18.25
CA ASN A 68 9.90 -2.89 -19.09
C ASN A 68 10.67 -1.63 -18.61
N PRO A 69 11.82 -1.25 -19.22
CA PRO A 69 12.60 -0.08 -18.79
C PRO A 69 11.89 1.28 -18.88
N VAL A 70 10.74 1.36 -19.56
CA VAL A 70 10.00 2.61 -19.81
C VAL A 70 8.63 2.62 -19.14
N LEU A 71 8.03 1.44 -18.89
CA LEU A 71 6.70 1.29 -18.32
C LEU A 71 6.74 0.53 -16.99
N GLY A 72 6.18 1.18 -15.97
CA GLY A 72 5.92 0.58 -14.67
C GLY A 72 4.63 1.11 -14.08
N VAL A 73 4.11 0.40 -13.09
CA VAL A 73 2.97 0.81 -12.27
C VAL A 73 3.41 0.87 -10.82
N ARG A 74 3.03 1.96 -10.16
CA ARG A 74 3.20 2.16 -8.71
C ARG A 74 1.85 2.41 -8.08
N PHE A 75 1.54 1.65 -7.04
CA PHE A 75 0.35 1.82 -6.23
C PHE A 75 0.74 2.13 -4.79
N THR A 76 0.39 3.31 -4.30
CA THR A 76 0.61 3.73 -2.91
C THR A 76 -0.73 3.94 -2.23
N GLN A 77 -0.92 3.30 -1.07
CA GLN A 77 -2.14 3.34 -0.29
C GLN A 77 -1.84 3.78 1.14
N ASP A 78 -2.68 4.67 1.66
CA ASP A 78 -2.73 4.98 3.10
C ASP A 78 -3.33 3.76 3.83
N ILE A 79 -2.62 3.26 4.85
CA ILE A 79 -2.98 2.06 5.63
C ILE A 79 -3.37 2.38 7.08
N THR A 80 -3.63 3.66 7.39
CA THR A 80 -4.01 4.14 8.72
C THR A 80 -5.52 4.10 8.96
#